data_AF-A0A925HZX4-F1
#
_entry.id   AF-A0A925HZX4-F1
#
_cell.length_a   1.000
_cell.length_b   1.000
_cell.length_c   1.000
_cell.angle_alpha   90.00
_cell.angle_beta   90.00
_cell.angle_gamma   90.00
#
_symmetry.space_group_name_H-M   'P 1'
#
loop_
_entity.id
_entity.type
_entity.pdbx_description
1 polymer ?
#
loop_
_entity_poly.entity_id
_entity_poly.type
_entity_poly.pdbx_seq_one_letter_code
_entity_poly.pdbx_strand_id
1 'polypeptide(L)'
;MSFSYTILLLPLLVLFASVPFLLTLRNSAVTESPWFWGYLFGMFALVALSIAGPKYAARQAQLEQQFQGRERALQIRSGEEPSIELSTPENTIITLWPLYAGLSAATVIAWVVFWVTRRRAVVPNPTSNL
;
A
#
# COMPACT_ATOMS: atom_id res chain seq x y z
N MET A 1 -19.05 -12.30 5.22
CA MET A 1 -19.35 -11.33 4.14
C MET A 1 -18.80 -9.95 4.51
N SER A 2 -17.67 -9.52 3.91
CA SER A 2 -17.27 -8.10 3.75
C SER A 2 -15.88 -8.02 3.09
N PHE A 3 -15.84 -8.22 1.77
CA PHE A 3 -14.65 -7.99 0.96
C PHE A 3 -15.11 -7.21 -0.27
N SER A 4 -15.38 -5.90 -0.14
CA SER A 4 -16.02 -5.18 -1.28
C SER A 4 -15.76 -3.68 -1.45
N TYR A 5 -14.94 -3.01 -0.66
CA TYR A 5 -14.68 -1.57 -0.93
C TYR A 5 -13.20 -1.21 -1.09
N THR A 6 -12.28 -1.95 -0.48
CA THR A 6 -10.85 -1.62 -0.51
C THR A 6 -10.17 -1.90 -1.86
N ILE A 7 -10.62 -2.94 -2.58
CA ILE A 7 -10.05 -3.32 -3.90
C ILE A 7 -10.60 -2.46 -5.05
N LEU A 8 -11.81 -1.91 -4.92
CA LEU A 8 -12.42 -1.02 -5.93
C LEU A 8 -11.96 0.44 -5.79
N LEU A 9 -11.56 0.88 -4.60
CA LEU A 9 -11.03 2.24 -4.39
C LEU A 9 -9.59 2.40 -4.90
N LEU A 10 -8.79 1.33 -4.91
CA LEU A 10 -7.41 1.30 -5.42
C LEU A 10 -7.29 1.73 -6.90
N PRO A 11 -8.04 1.17 -7.86
CA PRO A 11 -7.98 1.62 -9.26
C PRO A 11 -8.53 3.02 -9.46
N LEU A 12 -9.49 3.47 -8.64
CA LEU A 12 -10.02 4.83 -8.68
C LEU A 12 -8.98 5.86 -8.23
N LEU A 13 -8.21 5.56 -7.17
CA LEU A 13 -7.08 6.37 -6.70
C LEU A 13 -5.94 6.41 -7.71
N VAL A 14 -5.64 5.27 -8.34
CA VAL A 14 -4.62 5.15 -9.40
C VAL A 14 -5.01 5.93 -10.66
N LEU A 15 -6.29 5.91 -11.06
CA LEU A 15 -6.82 6.72 -12.16
C LEU A 15 -6.80 8.22 -11.86
N PHE A 16 -7.07 8.62 -10.61
CA PHE A 16 -7.04 10.03 -10.22
C PHE A 16 -5.60 10.61 -10.20
N ALA A 17 -4.60 9.75 -9.99
CA ALA A 17 -3.19 10.13 -9.90
C ALA A 17 -2.42 10.02 -11.24
N SER A 18 -2.94 9.30 -12.23
CA SER A 18 -2.31 9.11 -13.55
C SER A 18 -2.46 10.31 -14.50
N VAL A 19 -3.55 11.07 -14.39
CA VAL A 19 -3.79 12.31 -15.14
C VAL A 19 -2.69 13.36 -14.89
N PRO A 20 -2.31 13.66 -13.63
CA PRO A 20 -1.19 14.54 -13.36
C PRO A 20 0.16 14.00 -13.84
N PHE A 21 0.38 12.69 -13.78
CA PHE A 21 1.65 12.03 -14.12
C PHE A 21 2.06 12.28 -15.59
N LEU A 22 1.11 12.16 -16.52
CA LEU A 22 1.32 12.42 -17.95
C LEU A 22 1.67 13.88 -18.24
N LEU A 23 1.14 14.83 -17.46
CA LEU A 23 1.42 16.26 -17.62
C LEU A 23 2.78 16.67 -17.03
N THR A 24 3.32 15.89 -16.09
CA THR A 24 4.58 16.19 -15.39
C THR A 24 5.84 15.70 -16.10
N LEU A 25 5.77 14.64 -16.91
CA LEU A 25 6.95 14.07 -17.58
C LEU A 25 7.56 14.98 -18.67
N ARG A 26 6.83 16.01 -19.11
CA ARG A 26 7.33 16.97 -20.11
C ARG A 26 8.31 18.00 -19.55
N ASN A 27 8.51 18.06 -18.22
CA ASN A 27 9.24 19.15 -17.57
C ASN A 27 10.39 18.61 -16.70
N SER A 28 11.63 18.95 -17.05
CA SER A 28 12.85 18.49 -16.35
C SER A 28 12.90 18.92 -14.88
N ALA A 29 12.21 20.02 -14.52
CA ALA A 29 12.13 20.49 -13.14
C ALA A 29 11.39 19.53 -12.19
N VAL A 30 10.62 18.56 -12.70
CA VAL A 30 9.85 17.63 -11.86
C VAL A 30 10.75 16.55 -11.24
N THR A 31 11.77 16.09 -11.96
CA THR A 31 12.67 15.01 -11.50
C THR A 31 13.62 15.44 -10.39
N GLU A 32 13.75 16.74 -10.13
CA GLU A 32 14.59 17.29 -9.05
C GLU A 32 13.92 17.23 -7.67
N SER A 33 12.60 16.99 -7.60
CA SER A 33 11.89 16.90 -6.32
C SER A 33 12.00 15.50 -5.71
N PRO A 34 12.52 15.35 -4.48
CA PRO A 34 12.54 14.04 -3.80
C PRO A 34 11.13 13.44 -3.61
N TRP A 35 10.11 14.30 -3.46
CA TRP A 35 8.73 13.89 -3.28
C TRP A 35 8.10 13.29 -4.54
N PHE A 36 8.58 13.69 -5.72
CA PHE A 36 8.20 13.07 -7.00
C PHE A 36 8.62 11.60 -7.04
N TRP A 37 9.87 11.32 -6.64
CA TRP A 37 10.38 9.94 -6.57
C TRP A 37 9.65 9.11 -5.53
N GLY A 38 9.36 9.67 -4.35
CA GLY A 38 8.56 9.00 -3.33
C GLY A 38 7.18 8.59 -3.85
N TYR A 39 6.51 9.47 -4.58
CA TYR A 39 5.25 9.16 -5.25
C TYR A 39 5.41 8.06 -6.32
N LEU A 40 6.42 8.18 -7.20
CA LEU A 40 6.67 7.22 -8.28
C LEU A 40 6.94 5.82 -7.74
N PHE A 41 7.86 5.69 -6.78
CA PHE A 41 8.17 4.40 -6.16
C PHE A 41 7.00 3.86 -5.36
N GLY A 42 6.24 4.71 -4.66
CA GLY A 42 5.02 4.31 -3.97
C GLY A 42 3.99 3.69 -4.91
N MET A 43 3.77 4.30 -6.07
CA MET A 43 2.88 3.77 -7.11
C MET A 43 3.37 2.42 -7.65
N PHE A 44 4.65 2.29 -8.00
CA PHE A 44 5.20 1.02 -8.46
C PHE A 44 5.11 -0.07 -7.39
N ALA A 45 5.38 0.28 -6.12
CA ALA A 45 5.28 -0.65 -5.00
C ALA A 45 3.82 -1.11 -4.78
N LEU A 46 2.83 -0.23 -4.92
CA LEU A 46 1.41 -0.60 -4.82
C LEU A 46 0.99 -1.55 -5.94
N VAL A 47 1.46 -1.32 -7.16
CA VAL A 47 1.21 -2.21 -8.31
C VAL A 47 1.88 -3.57 -8.07
N ALA A 48 3.15 -3.58 -7.70
CA ALA A 48 3.89 -4.80 -7.40
C ALA A 48 3.24 -5.59 -6.26
N LEU A 49 2.81 -4.91 -5.19
CA LEU A 49 2.13 -5.53 -4.06
C LEU A 49 0.76 -6.08 -4.46
N SER A 50 0.01 -5.41 -5.34
CA SER A 50 -1.28 -5.91 -5.83
C SER A 50 -1.12 -7.19 -6.64
N ILE A 51 -0.08 -7.27 -7.48
CA ILE A 51 0.22 -8.47 -8.28
C ILE A 51 0.74 -9.61 -7.39
N ALA A 52 1.63 -9.30 -6.44
CA ALA A 52 2.25 -10.31 -5.60
C ALA A 52 1.42 -10.69 -4.36
N GLY A 53 0.42 -9.88 -3.99
CA GLY A 53 -0.39 -10.00 -2.79
C GLY A 53 -1.06 -11.38 -2.63
N PRO A 54 -1.77 -11.91 -3.64
CA PRO A 54 -2.42 -13.22 -3.54
C PRO A 54 -1.42 -14.35 -3.24
N LYS A 55 -0.22 -14.27 -3.83
CA LYS A 55 0.86 -15.25 -3.60
C LYS A 55 1.35 -15.20 -2.15
N TYR A 56 1.48 -14.02 -1.57
CA TYR A 56 1.91 -13.87 -0.18
C TYR A 56 0.81 -14.26 0.81
N ALA A 57 -0.45 -13.97 0.53
CA ALA A 57 -1.58 -14.38 1.35
C ALA A 57 -1.69 -15.91 1.45
N ALA A 58 -1.57 -16.62 0.33
CA ALA A 58 -1.57 -18.08 0.33
C ALA A 58 -0.41 -18.67 1.15
N ARG A 59 0.78 -18.06 1.08
CA ARG A 59 1.93 -18.48 1.88
C ARG A 59 1.75 -18.21 3.37
N GLN A 60 1.20 -17.05 3.74
CA GLN A 60 0.91 -16.71 5.14
C GLN A 60 -0.10 -17.69 5.75
N ALA A 61 -1.17 -18.03 5.03
CA ALA A 61 -2.14 -19.02 5.48
C ALA A 61 -1.51 -20.39 5.71
N GLN A 62 -0.64 -20.85 4.81
CA GLN A 62 0.03 -22.13 4.97
C GLN A 62 0.95 -22.17 6.21
N LEU A 63 1.67 -21.08 6.47
CA LEU A 63 2.53 -20.97 7.66
C LEU A 63 1.72 -20.94 8.96
N GLU A 64 0.62 -20.17 8.99
CA GLU A 64 -0.27 -20.10 10.15
C GLU A 64 -0.94 -21.45 10.42
N GLN A 65 -1.36 -22.18 9.38
CA GLN A 65 -1.92 -23.53 9.52
C GLN A 65 -0.92 -24.53 10.11
N GLN A 66 0.35 -24.48 9.69
CA GLN A 66 1.39 -25.34 10.25
C GLN A 66 1.65 -25.03 11.73
N PHE A 67 1.67 -23.74 12.09
CA PHE A 67 1.82 -23.32 13.47
C PHE A 67 0.63 -23.79 14.33
N GLN A 68 -0.60 -23.52 13.88
CA GLN A 68 -1.81 -23.96 14.57
C GLN A 68 -1.91 -25.49 14.69
N GLY A 69 -1.46 -26.24 13.68
CA GLY A 69 -1.40 -27.70 13.74
C GLY A 69 -0.51 -28.21 14.88
N ARG A 70 0.62 -27.54 15.14
CA ARG A 70 1.52 -27.87 16.26
C ARG A 70 0.89 -27.51 17.61
N GLU A 71 0.28 -26.33 17.72
CA GLU A 71 -0.45 -25.91 18.92
C GLU A 71 -1.57 -26.89 19.27
N ARG A 72 -2.35 -27.34 18.28
CA ARG A 72 -3.39 -28.35 18.50
C ARG A 72 -2.84 -29.69 18.94
N ALA A 73 -1.73 -30.14 18.35
CA ALA A 73 -1.09 -31.39 18.78
C ALA A 73 -0.61 -31.33 20.24
N LEU A 74 -0.23 -30.15 20.74
CA LEU A 74 0.10 -29.92 22.14
C LEU A 74 -1.16 -29.88 23.02
N GLN A 75 -2.22 -29.19 22.60
CA GLN A 75 -3.50 -29.13 23.32
C GLN A 75 -4.16 -30.51 23.46
N ILE A 76 -4.15 -31.31 22.40
CA ILE A 76 -4.67 -32.68 22.43
C ILE A 76 -3.85 -33.54 23.42
N ARG A 77 -2.54 -33.30 23.52
CA ARG A 77 -1.68 -34.00 24.50
C ARG A 77 -1.91 -33.52 25.93
N SER A 78 -2.32 -32.28 26.15
CA SER A 78 -2.70 -31.76 27.47
C SER A 78 -4.12 -32.14 27.89
N GLY A 79 -4.91 -32.74 26.98
CA GLY A 79 -6.29 -33.14 27.23
C GLY A 79 -7.31 -32.01 27.01
N GLU A 80 -6.92 -30.93 26.35
CA GLU A 80 -7.80 -29.81 25.98
C GLU A 80 -8.36 -29.97 24.56
N GLU A 81 -9.64 -29.62 24.39
CA GLU A 81 -10.26 -29.55 23.07
C GLU A 81 -9.80 -28.28 22.32
N PRO A 82 -9.38 -28.39 21.04
CA PRO A 82 -8.94 -27.24 20.26
C PRO A 82 -10.03 -26.17 20.08
N SER A 83 -9.81 -24.97 20.59
CA SER A 83 -10.79 -23.87 20.56
C SER A 83 -10.59 -22.86 19.43
N ILE A 84 -9.46 -22.89 18.71
CA ILE A 84 -9.11 -21.91 17.68
C ILE A 84 -9.42 -22.46 16.29
N GLU A 85 -10.19 -21.73 15.49
CA GLU A 85 -10.51 -22.03 14.08
C GLU A 85 -9.24 -22.00 13.20
N LEU A 86 -9.16 -22.85 12.16
CA LEU A 86 -7.97 -22.88 11.29
C LEU A 86 -7.88 -21.60 10.47
N SER A 87 -6.68 -21.03 10.37
CA SER A 87 -6.41 -19.94 9.44
C SER A 87 -6.66 -20.37 8.00
N THR A 88 -7.32 -19.52 7.22
CA THR A 88 -7.49 -19.65 5.77
C THR A 88 -6.89 -18.42 5.08
N PRO A 89 -6.62 -18.44 3.76
CA PRO A 89 -6.14 -17.27 3.03
C PRO A 89 -7.01 -16.01 3.20
N GLU A 90 -8.29 -16.20 3.52
CA GLU A 90 -9.26 -15.14 3.78
C GLU A 90 -9.37 -14.76 5.27
N ASN A 91 -8.81 -15.57 6.17
CA ASN A 91 -8.89 -15.42 7.62
C ASN A 91 -7.53 -15.70 8.28
N THR A 92 -6.51 -14.94 7.87
CA THR A 92 -5.19 -14.93 8.52
C THR A 92 -5.14 -13.91 9.65
N ILE A 93 -4.53 -14.29 10.77
CA ILE A 93 -4.32 -13.42 11.93
C ILE A 93 -3.48 -12.20 11.51
N ILE A 94 -2.45 -12.42 10.69
CA ILE A 94 -1.60 -11.36 10.16
C ILE A 94 -1.85 -11.18 8.65
N THR A 95 -2.90 -10.45 8.33
CA THR A 95 -3.29 -10.13 6.95
C THR A 95 -2.39 -9.03 6.35
N LEU A 96 -2.26 -8.98 5.02
CA LEU A 96 -1.46 -7.97 4.28
C LEU A 96 -2.01 -6.53 4.34
N TRP A 97 -3.18 -6.29 4.93
CA TRP A 97 -3.84 -4.99 4.94
C TRP A 97 -3.01 -3.84 5.54
N PRO A 98 -2.20 -4.02 6.62
CA PRO A 98 -1.43 -2.91 7.19
C PRO A 98 -0.36 -2.43 6.20
N LEU A 99 0.18 -3.34 5.39
CA LEU A 99 1.16 -3.01 4.36
C LEU A 99 0.52 -2.19 3.24
N TYR A 100 -0.67 -2.59 2.78
CA TYR A 100 -1.45 -1.79 1.83
C TYR A 100 -1.78 -0.41 2.39
N ALA A 101 -2.22 -0.33 3.66
CA ALA A 101 -2.59 0.92 4.30
C ALA A 101 -1.38 1.86 4.47
N GLY A 102 -0.26 1.36 4.98
CA GLY A 102 0.95 2.16 5.16
C GLY A 102 1.53 2.66 3.84
N LEU A 103 1.60 1.78 2.84
CA LEU A 103 2.17 2.14 1.52
C LEU A 103 1.27 3.13 0.77
N SER A 104 -0.05 2.96 0.85
CA SER A 104 -1.00 3.90 0.26
C SER A 104 -0.96 5.25 0.95
N ALA A 105 -0.91 5.28 2.30
CA ALA A 105 -0.74 6.53 3.04
C ALA A 105 0.56 7.27 2.67
N ALA A 106 1.70 6.56 2.61
CA ALA A 106 2.97 7.15 2.20
C ALA A 106 2.92 7.72 0.78
N THR A 107 2.29 7.00 -0.15
CA THR A 107 2.13 7.44 -1.54
C THR A 107 1.27 8.69 -1.65
N VAL A 108 0.16 8.75 -0.90
CA VAL A 108 -0.72 9.93 -0.85
C VAL A 108 -0.01 11.12 -0.23
N ILE A 109 0.74 10.93 0.86
CA ILE A 109 1.54 12.00 1.48
C ILE A 109 2.55 12.57 0.49
N ALA A 110 3.32 11.70 -0.17
CA ALA A 110 4.30 12.13 -1.18
C ALA A 110 3.65 12.92 -2.32
N TRP A 111 2.48 12.48 -2.78
CA TRP A 111 1.69 13.17 -3.79
C TRP A 111 1.22 14.56 -3.32
N VAL A 112 0.61 14.66 -2.14
CA VAL A 112 0.13 15.93 -1.59
C VAL A 112 1.28 16.92 -1.43
N VAL A 113 2.39 16.49 -0.84
CA VAL A 113 3.57 17.35 -0.62
C VAL A 113 4.16 17.82 -1.94
N PHE A 114 4.25 16.94 -2.94
CA PHE A 114 4.71 17.30 -4.29
C PHE A 114 3.85 18.41 -4.92
N TRP A 115 2.51 18.33 -4.81
CA TRP A 115 1.63 19.35 -5.37
C TRP A 115 1.67 20.68 -4.61
N VAL A 116 1.74 20.64 -3.28
CA VAL A 116 1.80 21.85 -2.45
C VAL A 116 3.11 22.62 -2.67
N THR A 117 4.24 21.91 -2.71
CA THR A 117 5.56 22.52 -2.94
C THR A 117 5.66 23.17 -4.31
N ARG A 118 5.10 22.53 -5.35
CA ARG A 118 5.04 23.09 -6.70
C ARG A 118 4.22 24.38 -6.79
N ARG A 119 3.10 24.48 -6.07
CA ARG A 119 2.27 25.70 -6.06
C ARG A 119 2.97 26.89 -5.40
N ARG A 120 3.85 26.64 -4.42
CA ARG A 120 4.58 27.70 -3.69
C ARG A 120 5.72 28.32 -4.51
N ALA A 121 6.25 27.61 -5.51
CA ALA A 121 7.31 28.11 -6.39
C ALA A 121 6.82 29.16 -7.41
N VAL A 122 5.51 29.43 -7.50
CA VAL A 122 4.90 30.35 -8.51
C VAL A 122 4.66 31.76 -7.95
N VAL A 123 5.26 32.14 -6.81
CA VAL A 123 5.17 33.53 -6.33
C VAL A 123 6.18 34.39 -7.10
N PRO A 124 5.75 35.35 -7.94
CA PRO A 124 6.67 36.22 -8.67
C PRO A 124 7.41 37.13 -7.68
N ASN A 125 8.73 37.23 -7.81
CA ASN A 125 9.51 38.20 -7.03
C ASN A 125 9.23 39.62 -7.56
N PRO A 126 8.63 40.54 -6.78
CA PRO A 126 8.25 41.87 -7.26
C PRO A 126 9.44 42.82 -7.49
N THR A 127 10.69 42.38 -7.31
CA THR A 127 11.87 43.26 -7.34
C THR A 127 12.71 43.21 -8.61
N SER A 128 12.28 42.54 -9.68
CA SER A 128 13.04 42.52 -10.95
C SER A 128 12.99 43.82 -11.77
N ASN A 129 12.42 44.90 -11.21
CA ASN A 129 12.23 46.19 -11.89
C ASN A 129 12.85 47.33 -11.06
N LEU A 130 14.12 47.25 -10.70
CA LEU A 130 14.92 48.39 -10.24
C LEU A 130 16.37 48.25 -10.72
#